data_AF-A0A6A4GGJ6-F1
#
_entry.id   AF-A0A6A4GGJ6-F1
#
_cell.length_a   1.000
_cell.length_b   1.000
_cell.length_c   1.000
_cell.angle_alpha   90.00
_cell.angle_beta   90.00
_cell.angle_gamma   90.00
#
_symmetry.space_group_name_H-M   'P 1'
#
loop_
_entity.id
_entity.type
_entity.pdbx_description
1 polymer ?
#
loop_
_entity_poly.entity_id
_entity_poly.type
_entity_poly.pdbx_seq_one_letter_code
_entity_poly.pdbx_strand_id
1 'polypeptide(L)'
;TGVLHRHAKRCWGDEAVKAAQESKDLSRAREAIEKFGSKKQSMLTAVLRTVKGWAESFSTTPPSKENIRYDRGYCWLQKEGHPDRYVPSKETVSRDVKHLFEKTKEKIAVELQDYDGEIPIALDCWTSPNHR
;
A
#
# COMPACT_ATOMS: atom_id res chain seq x y z
N THR A 1 -8.43 -27.09 -14.24
CA THR A 1 -8.67 -26.71 -12.83
C THR A 1 -7.35 -26.38 -12.15
N GLY A 2 -7.01 -25.09 -12.09
CA GLY A 2 -5.72 -24.63 -11.59
C GLY A 2 -5.52 -24.81 -10.07
N VAL A 3 -4.28 -24.68 -9.62
CA VAL A 3 -3.88 -24.76 -8.21
C VAL A 3 -4.75 -23.87 -7.31
N LEU A 4 -5.09 -22.66 -7.78
CA LEU A 4 -5.95 -21.70 -7.08
C LEU A 4 -7.36 -22.23 -6.83
N HIS A 5 -7.96 -22.94 -7.79
CA HIS A 5 -9.30 -23.49 -7.64
C HIS A 5 -9.34 -24.60 -6.58
N ARG A 6 -8.31 -25.47 -6.55
CA ARG A 6 -8.18 -26.51 -5.53
C ARG A 6 -7.96 -25.91 -4.13
N HIS A 7 -7.15 -24.85 -4.05
CA HIS A 7 -6.94 -24.13 -2.80
C HIS A 7 -8.24 -23.46 -2.31
N ALA A 8 -8.99 -22.81 -3.20
CA ALA A 8 -10.27 -22.18 -2.86
C ALA A 8 -11.26 -23.19 -2.27
N LYS A 9 -11.39 -24.38 -2.87
CA LYS A 9 -12.24 -25.46 -2.35
C LYS A 9 -11.81 -25.93 -0.96
N ARG A 10 -10.50 -26.06 -0.73
CA ARG A 10 -9.96 -26.43 0.59
C ARG A 10 -10.22 -25.37 1.67
N CYS A 11 -10.12 -24.09 1.31
CA CYS A 11 -10.26 -22.98 2.27
C CYS A 11 -11.73 -22.63 2.55
N TRP A 12 -12.57 -22.62 1.52
CA TRP A 12 -13.94 -22.13 1.58
C TRP A 12 -15.00 -23.24 1.59
N GLY A 13 -14.65 -24.45 1.13
CA GLY A 13 -15.60 -25.53 0.88
C GLY A 13 -16.11 -25.52 -0.56
N ASP A 14 -16.55 -26.68 -1.04
CA ASP A 14 -17.04 -26.84 -2.42
C ASP A 14 -18.29 -25.99 -2.70
N GLU A 15 -19.19 -25.84 -1.72
CA GLU A 15 -20.44 -25.09 -1.85
C GLU A 15 -20.21 -23.59 -2.05
N ALA A 16 -19.30 -23.00 -1.27
CA ALA A 16 -18.95 -21.58 -1.37
C ALA A 16 -18.28 -21.27 -2.73
N VAL A 17 -17.38 -22.15 -3.18
CA VAL A 17 -16.73 -22.00 -4.49
C VAL A 17 -17.74 -22.10 -5.62
N LYS A 18 -18.67 -23.06 -5.54
CA LYS A 18 -19.73 -23.23 -6.53
C LYS A 18 -20.66 -22.01 -6.58
N ALA A 19 -21.09 -21.49 -5.43
CA ALA A 19 -21.93 -20.29 -5.35
C ALA A 19 -21.26 -19.06 -5.97
N ALA A 20 -19.94 -18.89 -5.77
CA ALA A 20 -19.18 -17.82 -6.42
C ALA A 20 -19.02 -18.04 -7.93
N GLN A 21 -18.86 -19.28 -8.40
CA GLN A 21 -18.75 -19.60 -9.82
C GLN A 21 -20.05 -19.41 -10.60
N GLU A 22 -21.19 -19.68 -9.95
CA GLU A 22 -22.52 -19.49 -10.52
C GLU A 22 -22.97 -18.02 -10.52
N SER A 23 -22.22 -17.15 -9.85
CA SER A 23 -22.46 -15.71 -9.84
C SER A 23 -22.03 -15.08 -11.17
N LYS A 24 -22.95 -14.33 -11.79
CA LYS A 24 -22.73 -13.71 -13.10
C LYS A 24 -21.84 -12.46 -13.08
N ASP A 25 -21.66 -11.86 -11.91
CA ASP A 25 -20.87 -10.64 -11.71
C ASP A 25 -20.18 -10.62 -10.33
N LEU A 26 -19.17 -9.75 -10.20
CA LEU A 26 -18.33 -9.63 -9.00
C LEU A 26 -19.10 -9.21 -7.74
N SER A 27 -20.17 -8.43 -7.85
CA SER A 27 -20.96 -7.99 -6.68
C SER A 27 -21.73 -9.17 -6.11
N ARG A 28 -22.42 -9.92 -6.97
CA ARG A 28 -23.18 -11.11 -6.58
C ARG A 28 -22.28 -12.22 -6.03
N ALA A 29 -21.09 -12.38 -6.60
CA ALA A 29 -20.10 -13.33 -6.08
C ALA A 29 -19.67 -12.99 -4.64
N ARG A 30 -19.51 -11.70 -4.32
CA ARG A 30 -19.19 -11.25 -2.96
C ARG A 30 -20.34 -11.49 -1.99
N GLU A 31 -21.57 -11.14 -2.37
CA GLU A 31 -22.77 -11.39 -1.56
C GLU A 31 -22.98 -12.90 -1.31
N ALA A 32 -22.72 -13.74 -2.31
CA ALA A 32 -22.81 -15.19 -2.18
C ALA A 32 -21.79 -15.73 -1.17
N ILE A 33 -20.55 -15.24 -1.21
CA ILE A 33 -19.48 -15.63 -0.28
C ILE A 33 -19.73 -15.11 1.14
N GLU A 34 -20.33 -13.92 1.30
CA GLU A 34 -20.61 -13.32 2.61
C GLU A 34 -21.52 -14.19 3.47
N LYS A 35 -22.45 -14.95 2.85
CA LYS A 35 -23.33 -15.92 3.53
C LYS A 35 -22.58 -17.07 4.21
N PHE A 36 -21.38 -17.41 3.72
CA PHE A 36 -20.51 -18.43 4.32
C PHE A 36 -19.61 -17.86 5.43
N GLY A 37 -19.72 -16.56 5.71
CA GLY A 37 -18.98 -15.84 6.73
C GLY A 37 -17.53 -15.52 6.33
N SER A 38 -16.88 -14.67 7.13
CA SER A 38 -15.46 -14.35 6.91
C SER A 38 -14.57 -15.45 7.48
N LYS A 39 -13.68 -16.00 6.66
CA LYS A 39 -12.60 -16.87 7.15
C LYS A 39 -11.66 -16.02 8.01
N LYS A 40 -11.56 -16.34 9.29
CA LYS A 40 -10.54 -15.74 10.16
C LYS A 40 -9.19 -16.33 9.74
N GLN A 41 -8.21 -15.47 9.51
CA GLN A 41 -6.82 -15.86 9.28
C GLN A 41 -6.18 -16.24 10.64
N SER A 42 -6.81 -17.19 11.34
CA SER A 42 -6.54 -17.50 12.74
C SER A 42 -5.24 -18.27 12.90
N MET A 43 -4.91 -19.18 11.97
CA MET A 43 -3.72 -20.02 12.07
C MET A 43 -2.42 -19.22 12.00
N LEU A 44 -2.22 -18.38 10.98
CA LEU A 44 -1.03 -17.54 10.87
C LEU A 44 -0.95 -16.56 12.04
N THR A 45 -2.06 -15.91 12.39
CA THR A 45 -2.13 -14.99 13.53
C THR A 45 -1.83 -15.69 14.85
N ALA A 46 -2.30 -16.92 15.05
CA ALA A 46 -2.07 -17.70 16.26
C ALA A 46 -0.61 -18.18 16.36
N VAL A 47 -0.03 -18.65 15.25
CA VAL A 47 1.39 -19.02 15.20
C VAL A 47 2.27 -17.81 15.46
N LEU A 48 1.99 -16.65 14.85
CA LEU A 48 2.82 -15.48 15.05
C LEU A 48 2.69 -14.92 16.47
N ARG A 49 1.52 -15.04 17.13
CA ARG A 49 1.35 -14.68 18.55
C ARG A 49 2.29 -15.42 19.50
N THR A 50 2.84 -16.58 19.13
CA THR A 50 3.81 -17.29 19.98
C THR A 50 5.22 -16.69 19.91
N VAL A 51 5.48 -15.78 18.95
CA VAL A 51 6.78 -15.10 18.80
C VAL A 51 6.83 -13.90 19.75
N LYS A 52 7.88 -13.80 20.58
CA LYS A 52 8.09 -12.64 21.46
C LYS A 52 8.21 -11.36 20.62
N GLY A 53 7.45 -10.32 20.97
CA GLY A 53 7.43 -9.07 20.20
C GLY A 53 6.66 -9.15 18.88
N TRP A 54 5.86 -10.21 18.64
CA TRP A 54 5.05 -10.33 17.42
C TRP A 54 4.22 -9.11 17.12
N ALA A 55 3.61 -8.53 18.16
CA ALA A 55 2.73 -7.39 18.02
C ALA A 55 3.47 -6.19 17.43
N GLU A 56 4.78 -6.08 17.64
CA GLU A 56 5.63 -5.01 17.10
C GLU A 56 6.19 -5.36 15.71
N SER A 57 6.22 -6.65 15.38
CA SER A 57 6.89 -7.18 14.20
C SER A 57 5.95 -7.46 13.03
N PHE A 58 4.64 -7.57 13.19
CA PHE A 58 3.73 -7.84 12.06
C PHE A 58 2.33 -7.27 12.31
N SER A 59 1.66 -6.82 11.24
CA SER A 59 0.25 -6.44 11.25
C SER A 59 -0.51 -7.22 10.17
N THR A 60 -1.66 -7.80 10.54
CA THR A 60 -2.61 -8.39 9.58
C THR A 60 -3.66 -7.41 9.12
N THR A 61 -3.65 -6.19 9.67
CA THR A 61 -4.61 -5.14 9.34
C THR A 61 -4.01 -4.27 8.22
N PRO A 62 -4.77 -4.00 7.14
CA PRO A 62 -4.35 -3.06 6.11
C PRO A 62 -4.12 -1.65 6.70
N PRO A 63 -3.12 -0.89 6.21
CA PRO A 63 -2.90 0.47 6.67
C PRO A 63 -4.12 1.37 6.40
N SER A 64 -4.55 2.15 7.39
CA SER A 64 -5.58 3.17 7.18
C SER A 64 -4.96 4.46 6.62
N LYS A 65 -5.69 5.17 5.74
CA LYS A 65 -5.20 6.36 5.02
C LYS A 65 -4.66 7.47 5.94
N GLU A 66 -5.26 7.67 7.11
CA GLU A 66 -4.90 8.77 8.01
C GLU A 66 -3.70 8.45 8.91
N ASN A 67 -3.35 7.18 9.06
CA ASN A 67 -2.30 6.75 9.98
C ASN A 67 -1.24 5.86 9.31
N ILE A 68 -1.07 5.90 7.98
CA ILE A 68 -0.07 5.06 7.27
C ILE A 68 1.30 5.11 7.94
N ARG A 69 1.70 6.26 8.52
CA ARG A 69 3.02 6.38 9.12
C ARG A 69 3.16 5.82 10.54
N TYR A 70 2.08 5.81 11.31
CA TYR A 70 2.00 5.08 12.59
C TYR A 70 1.45 3.66 12.40
N ASP A 71 1.05 3.34 11.18
CA ASP A 71 0.56 2.03 10.83
C ASP A 71 1.69 1.05 11.01
N ARG A 72 1.42 0.08 11.87
CA ARG A 72 2.41 -0.91 12.26
C ARG A 72 2.87 -1.72 11.05
N GLY A 73 2.00 -1.92 10.06
CA GLY A 73 2.32 -2.57 8.79
C GLY A 73 3.27 -1.76 7.93
N TYR A 74 3.05 -0.44 7.78
CA TYR A 74 4.00 0.42 7.06
C TYR A 74 5.36 0.53 7.75
N CYS A 75 5.40 0.72 9.06
CA CYS A 75 6.67 0.75 9.80
C CYS A 75 7.42 -0.58 9.68
N TRP A 76 6.71 -1.71 9.74
CA TRP A 76 7.31 -3.01 9.49
C TRP A 76 7.86 -3.14 8.07
N LEU A 77 7.08 -2.75 7.06
CA LEU A 77 7.50 -2.74 5.66
C LEU A 77 8.76 -1.88 5.46
N GLN A 78 8.82 -0.68 6.03
CA GLN A 78 9.99 0.19 5.92
C GLN A 78 11.23 -0.36 6.67
N LYS A 79 11.00 -1.20 7.67
CA LYS A 79 12.05 -1.85 8.45
C LYS A 79 12.53 -3.16 7.84
N GLU A 80 11.78 -3.83 6.95
CA GLU A 80 12.14 -5.10 6.28
C GLU A 80 12.85 -6.13 7.18
N GLY A 81 12.42 -6.27 8.45
CA GLY A 81 13.07 -7.19 9.39
C GLY A 81 14.32 -6.63 10.10
N HIS A 82 14.58 -5.33 10.02
CA HIS A 82 15.58 -4.59 10.79
C HIS A 82 14.91 -3.68 11.84
N PRO A 83 14.68 -4.19 13.07
CA PRO A 83 13.93 -3.46 14.11
C PRO A 83 14.53 -2.10 14.47
N ASP A 84 15.86 -2.01 14.43
CA ASP A 84 16.63 -0.82 14.82
C ASP A 84 16.79 0.22 13.70
N ARG A 85 16.28 -0.07 12.50
CA ARG A 85 16.36 0.87 11.37
C ARG A 85 15.53 2.12 11.70
N TYR A 86 16.20 3.27 11.63
CA TYR A 86 15.56 4.57 11.76
C TYR A 86 14.60 4.82 10.60
N VAL A 87 13.37 5.20 10.93
CA VAL A 87 12.36 5.65 9.96
C VAL A 87 12.10 7.15 10.22
N PRO A 88 12.36 8.04 9.25
CA PRO A 88 12.26 9.48 9.48
C PRO A 88 10.83 9.94 9.77
N SER A 89 10.69 11.09 10.45
CA SER A 89 9.40 11.76 10.69
C SER A 89 8.89 12.50 9.43
N LYS A 90 7.64 12.97 9.41
CA LYS A 90 6.96 13.42 8.15
C LYS A 90 7.42 14.83 7.89
N GLU A 91 7.68 15.53 8.97
CA GLU A 91 8.40 16.78 9.07
C GLU A 91 9.83 16.60 8.56
N THR A 92 10.55 15.52 8.93
CA THR A 92 11.88 15.23 8.35
C THR A 92 11.80 14.96 6.86
N VAL A 93 10.99 14.01 6.41
CA VAL A 93 10.80 13.73 4.97
C VAL A 93 10.37 14.98 4.21
N SER A 94 9.44 15.78 4.76
CA SER A 94 8.99 17.03 4.13
C SER A 94 10.11 18.06 4.01
N ARG A 95 10.92 18.25 5.07
CA ARG A 95 12.07 19.14 5.03
C ARG A 95 13.10 18.68 4.00
N ASP A 96 13.43 17.40 4.00
CA ASP A 96 14.44 16.83 3.10
C ASP A 96 13.99 16.94 1.64
N VAL A 97 12.71 16.66 1.36
CA VAL A 97 12.13 16.80 0.01
C VAL A 97 12.14 18.27 -0.44
N LYS A 98 11.80 19.21 0.44
CA LYS A 98 11.87 20.65 0.12
C LYS A 98 13.32 21.07 -0.20
N HIS A 99 14.26 20.62 0.62
CA HIS A 99 15.67 20.92 0.41
C HIS A 99 16.19 20.33 -0.90
N LEU A 100 15.84 19.08 -1.20
CA LEU A 100 16.16 18.43 -2.48
C LEU A 100 15.60 19.23 -3.66
N PHE A 101 14.35 19.69 -3.55
CA PHE A 101 13.71 20.49 -4.60
C PHE A 101 14.43 21.82 -4.82
N GLU A 102 14.80 22.53 -3.74
CA GLU A 102 15.58 23.76 -3.81
C GLU A 102 16.93 23.53 -4.51
N LYS A 103 17.68 22.50 -4.11
CA LYS A 103 18.98 22.17 -4.73
C LYS A 103 18.84 21.77 -6.20
N THR A 104 17.79 21.02 -6.53
CA THR A 104 17.50 20.64 -7.92
C THR A 104 17.16 21.87 -8.75
N LYS A 105 16.36 22.79 -8.20
CA LYS A 105 16.01 24.05 -8.86
C LYS A 105 17.24 24.93 -9.10
N GLU A 106 18.14 25.06 -8.13
CA GLU A 106 19.41 25.78 -8.29
C GLU A 106 20.24 25.17 -9.42
N LYS A 107 20.40 23.84 -9.43
CA LYS A 107 21.16 23.15 -10.47
C LYS A 107 20.56 23.35 -11.87
N ILE A 108 19.25 23.14 -12.01
CA ILE A 108 18.55 23.34 -13.30
C ILE A 108 18.66 24.80 -13.75
N ALA A 109 18.58 25.77 -12.83
CA ALA A 109 18.73 27.18 -13.20
C ALA A 109 20.10 27.48 -13.83
N VAL A 110 21.18 26.90 -13.29
CA VAL A 110 22.52 27.03 -13.88
C VAL A 110 22.56 26.37 -15.26
N GLU A 111 22.10 25.12 -15.38
CA GLU A 111 22.10 24.40 -16.65
C GLU A 111 21.28 25.11 -17.75
N LEU A 112 20.16 25.76 -17.39
CA LEU A 112 19.34 26.53 -18.32
C LEU A 112 19.95 27.88 -18.69
N GLN A 113 20.71 28.51 -17.78
CA GLN A 113 21.40 29.79 -18.04
C GLN A 113 22.64 29.61 -18.92
N ASP A 114 23.35 28.48 -18.76
CA ASP A 114 24.56 28.17 -19.53
C ASP A 114 24.24 27.68 -20.97
N TYR A 115 22.97 27.42 -21.29
CA TYR A 115 22.56 26.91 -22.60
C TYR A 115 22.55 28.01 -23.67
N ASP A 116 23.42 27.89 -24.67
CA ASP A 116 23.61 28.84 -25.78
C ASP A 116 22.56 28.66 -26.91
N GLY A 117 21.28 28.58 -26.55
CA GLY A 117 20.21 28.38 -27.52
C GLY A 117 18.81 28.65 -26.98
N GLU A 118 17.83 28.56 -27.86
CA GLU A 118 16.42 28.71 -27.49
C GLU A 118 15.91 27.46 -26.77
N ILE A 119 15.20 27.66 -25.66
CA ILE A 119 14.60 26.58 -24.87
C ILE A 119 13.09 26.57 -25.12
N PRO A 120 12.52 25.54 -25.78
CA PRO A 120 11.08 25.44 -25.95
C PRO A 120 10.40 25.15 -24.60
N ILE A 121 9.43 25.98 -24.24
CA ILE A 121 8.65 25.83 -23.00
C ILE A 121 7.28 25.27 -23.35
N ALA A 122 6.92 24.13 -22.74
CA ALA A 122 5.56 23.62 -22.73
C ALA A 122 4.92 23.90 -21.38
N LEU A 123 3.77 24.59 -21.38
CA LEU A 123 3.00 24.90 -20.19
C LEU A 123 1.78 23.99 -20.14
N ASP A 124 1.62 23.25 -19.04
CA ASP A 124 0.39 22.53 -18.73
C ASP A 124 -0.47 23.39 -17.80
N CYS A 125 -1.64 23.81 -18.29
CA CYS A 125 -2.52 24.79 -17.64
C CYS A 125 -3.77 24.15 -17.03
N TRP A 126 -3.67 22.93 -16.50
CA TRP A 126 -4.80 22.30 -15.83
C TRP A 126 -5.06 22.91 -14.44
N THR A 127 -6.34 23.08 -14.12
CA THR A 127 -6.79 23.51 -12.79
C THR A 127 -7.55 22.38 -12.13
N SER A 128 -7.16 21.98 -10.92
CA SER A 128 -7.92 21.00 -10.14
C SER A 128 -9.25 21.61 -9.68
N PRO A 129 -10.40 20.91 -9.83
CA PRO A 129 -11.69 21.40 -9.33
C PRO A 129 -11.81 21.41 -7.79
N ASN A 130 -10.73 21.15 -7.05
CA ASN A 130 -10.70 20.97 -5.60
C ASN A 130 -10.66 22.27 -4.78
N HIS A 131 -10.86 23.44 -5.39
CA HIS A 131 -11.12 24.69 -4.68
C HIS A 131 -12.62 25.00 -4.73
N ARG A 132 -13.36 24.49 -3.74
CA ARG A 132 -14.68 24.97 -3.31
C ARG A 132 -14.66 25.18 -1.82
#